data_AF-A0A977MFE4-F1
#
_entry.id   AF-A0A977MFE4-F1
#
_cell.length_a   1.000
_cell.length_b   1.000
_cell.length_c   1.000
_cell.angle_alpha   90.00
_cell.angle_beta   90.00
_cell.angle_gamma   90.00
#
_symmetry.space_group_name_H-M   'P 1'
#
loop_
_entity.id
_entity.type
_entity.pdbx_description
1 polymer ?
#
loop_
_entity_poly.entity_id
_entity_poly.type
_entity_poly.pdbx_seq_one_letter_code
_entity_poly.pdbx_strand_id
1 'polypeptide(L)'
;GFSIIEIGSITPEPQPGNPKPRVFRLPEDNAVINRYGFNSKGHNEVYNKVKNIDKSLLQNGLLGINLGKNKSSNNPVNDYELGIQKFFHIADYFVINVS
;
A
#
# COMPACT_ATOMS: atom_id res chain seq x y z
N GLY A 1 -10.93 -0.55 -18.80
CA GLY A 1 -9.81 -0.42 -17.86
C GLY A 1 -10.35 -0.42 -16.43
N PHE A 2 -9.49 -0.19 -15.44
CA PHE A 2 -9.91 0.01 -14.05
C PHE A 2 -10.17 1.49 -13.79
N SER A 3 -11.31 1.82 -13.17
CA SER A 3 -11.65 3.19 -12.77
C SER A 3 -10.99 3.63 -11.47
N ILE A 4 -10.41 2.69 -10.72
CA ILE A 4 -9.78 2.92 -9.43
C ILE A 4 -8.53 2.05 -9.35
N ILE A 5 -7.45 2.62 -8.82
CA ILE A 5 -6.23 1.90 -8.47
C ILE A 5 -5.92 2.18 -7.01
N GLU A 6 -5.75 1.12 -6.23
CA GLU A 6 -5.29 1.20 -4.85
C GLU A 6 -3.84 0.70 -4.78
N ILE A 7 -2.93 1.52 -4.22
CA ILE A 7 -1.54 1.12 -3.99
C ILE A 7 -1.30 0.86 -2.50
N GLY A 8 -0.48 -0.14 -2.19
CA GLY A 8 -0.10 -0.50 -0.83
C GLY A 8 -0.36 -1.97 -0.50
N SER A 9 -0.46 -2.34 0.78
CA SER A 9 -0.35 -1.47 1.97
C SER A 9 1.07 -0.91 2.13
N ILE A 10 1.17 0.42 2.26
CA ILE A 10 2.43 1.13 2.45
C ILE A 10 2.62 1.37 3.95
N THR A 11 3.82 1.08 4.44
CA THR A 11 4.24 1.33 5.82
C THR A 11 5.13 2.57 5.91
N PRO A 12 5.23 3.24 7.08
CA PRO A 12 6.13 4.38 7.27
C PRO A 12 7.57 4.09 6.82
N GLU A 13 8.18 3.09 7.44
CA GLU A 13 9.53 2.64 7.14
C GLU A 13 9.54 1.45 6.18
N PRO A 14 10.59 1.27 5.36
CA PRO A 14 10.75 0.10 4.53
C PRO A 14 10.81 -1.19 5.38
N GLN A 15 10.18 -2.26 4.90
CA GLN A 15 10.32 -3.57 5.52
C GLN A 15 10.20 -4.69 4.48
N PRO A 16 10.97 -5.79 4.62
CA PRO A 16 11.06 -6.83 3.59
C PRO A 16 9.83 -7.76 3.53
N GLY A 17 8.97 -7.73 4.56
CA GLY A 17 7.91 -8.71 4.80
C GLY A 17 8.43 -10.06 5.27
N ASN A 18 7.59 -11.09 5.21
CA ASN A 18 7.96 -12.45 5.64
C ASN A 18 8.92 -13.15 4.65
N PRO A 19 9.75 -14.12 5.08
CA PRO A 19 10.60 -14.90 4.18
C PRO A 19 9.81 -15.60 3.05
N LYS A 20 10.46 -15.83 1.90
CA LYS A 20 9.90 -16.62 0.79
C LYS A 20 10.05 -18.13 1.05
N PRO A 21 9.19 -19.01 0.49
CA PRO A 21 8.00 -18.70 -0.32
C PRO A 21 6.82 -18.21 0.54
N ARG A 22 6.05 -17.25 -0.01
CA ARG A 22 5.00 -16.53 0.73
C ARG A 22 3.74 -16.19 -0.09
N VAL A 23 3.65 -16.73 -1.32
CA VAL A 23 2.48 -16.68 -2.18
C VAL A 23 2.36 -18.02 -2.89
N PHE A 24 1.16 -18.58 -2.89
CA PHE A 24 0.86 -19.91 -3.40
C PHE A 24 -0.43 -19.80 -4.22
N ARG A 25 -0.41 -20.26 -5.48
CA ARG A 25 -1.59 -20.29 -6.36
C ARG A 25 -2.20 -21.70 -6.30
N LEU A 26 -3.52 -21.76 -6.21
CA LEU A 26 -4.30 -23.00 -6.22
C LEU A 26 -5.29 -22.91 -7.39
N PRO A 27 -4.88 -23.27 -8.61
CA PRO A 27 -5.69 -23.07 -9.82
C PRO A 27 -7.00 -23.87 -9.80
N GLU A 28 -6.98 -25.09 -9.25
CA GLU A 28 -8.17 -25.95 -9.15
C GLU A 28 -9.26 -25.32 -8.28
N ASP A 29 -8.86 -24.58 -7.25
CA ASP A 29 -9.76 -23.86 -6.34
C ASP A 29 -10.04 -22.42 -6.79
N ASN A 30 -9.45 -21.95 -7.89
CA ASN A 30 -9.40 -20.53 -8.27
C ASN A 30 -8.95 -19.61 -7.12
N ALA A 31 -7.97 -20.06 -6.32
CA ALA A 31 -7.58 -19.39 -5.08
C ALA A 31 -6.09 -19.01 -5.02
N VAL A 32 -5.78 -18.09 -4.10
CA VAL A 32 -4.41 -17.69 -3.76
C VAL A 32 -4.27 -17.57 -2.24
N ILE A 33 -3.25 -18.22 -1.69
CA ILE A 33 -2.84 -18.05 -0.30
C ILE A 33 -1.59 -17.18 -0.26
N ASN A 34 -1.58 -16.15 0.58
CA ASN A 34 -0.40 -15.31 0.77
C ASN A 34 -0.14 -15.03 2.26
N ARG A 35 1.13 -14.76 2.56
CA ARG A 35 1.61 -14.36 3.88
C ARG A 35 2.72 -13.34 3.72
N TYR A 36 2.45 -12.27 2.98
CA TYR A 36 3.44 -11.25 2.63
C TYR A 36 3.97 -10.49 3.86
N GLY A 37 3.10 -10.14 4.81
CA GLY A 37 3.48 -9.37 6.00
C GLY A 37 3.92 -7.94 5.68
N PHE A 38 3.17 -7.24 4.83
CA PHE A 38 3.42 -5.86 4.38
C PHE A 38 4.86 -5.63 3.91
N ASN A 39 5.31 -6.32 2.87
CA ASN A 39 6.58 -5.95 2.22
C ASN A 39 6.44 -4.60 1.50
N SER A 40 7.01 -3.55 2.10
CA SER A 40 6.84 -2.17 1.68
C SER A 40 8.20 -1.48 1.54
N LYS A 41 8.27 -0.52 0.62
CA LYS A 41 9.45 0.31 0.38
C LYS A 41 9.47 1.59 1.21
N GLY A 42 8.48 1.78 2.09
CA GLY A 42 8.37 2.96 2.94
C GLY A 42 7.65 4.12 2.24
N HIS A 43 7.12 5.03 3.06
CA HIS A 43 6.40 6.22 2.60
C HIS A 43 7.23 7.08 1.64
N ASN A 44 8.51 7.29 1.95
CA ASN A 44 9.38 8.17 1.16
C ASN A 44 9.65 7.63 -0.26
N GLU A 45 9.96 6.34 -0.39
CA GLU A 45 10.21 5.75 -1.71
C GLU A 45 8.94 5.74 -2.56
N VAL A 46 7.81 5.35 -1.97
CA VAL A 46 6.54 5.31 -2.70
C VAL A 46 6.09 6.72 -3.09
N TYR A 47 6.11 7.69 -2.17
CA TYR A 47 5.75 9.08 -2.48
C TYR A 47 6.59 9.64 -3.64
N ASN A 48 7.90 9.41 -3.64
CA ASN A 48 8.75 9.89 -4.73
C ASN A 48 8.42 9.27 -6.09
N LYS A 49 7.90 8.04 -6.12
CA LYS A 49 7.44 7.39 -7.35
C LYS A 49 6.10 7.94 -7.84
N VAL A 50 5.20 8.30 -6.92
CA VAL A 50 3.81 8.62 -7.28
C VAL A 50 3.49 10.11 -7.31
N LYS A 51 4.31 10.97 -6.69
CA LYS A 51 4.06 12.42 -6.60
C LYS A 51 3.97 13.14 -7.94
N ASN A 52 4.60 12.58 -8.97
CA ASN A 52 4.65 13.15 -10.32
C ASN A 52 3.86 12.31 -11.33
N ILE A 53 2.98 11.41 -10.87
CA ILE A 53 2.11 10.67 -11.78
C ILE A 53 1.24 11.69 -12.52
N ASP A 54 1.29 11.62 -13.84
CA ASP A 54 0.36 12.34 -14.67
C ASP A 54 -1.05 11.74 -14.46
N LYS A 55 -1.92 12.50 -13.79
CA LYS A 55 -3.31 12.09 -13.54
C LYS A 55 -4.09 11.85 -14.84
N SER A 56 -3.64 12.36 -15.99
CA SER A 56 -4.25 12.05 -17.29
C SER A 56 -4.13 10.55 -17.64
N LEU A 57 -3.07 9.88 -17.17
CA LEU A 57 -2.88 8.43 -17.33
C LEU A 57 -3.95 7.61 -16.61
N LEU A 58 -4.57 8.19 -15.58
CA LEU A 58 -5.65 7.53 -14.85
C LEU A 58 -6.99 7.60 -15.61
N GLN A 59 -7.10 8.35 -16.72
CA GLN A 59 -8.34 8.51 -17.49
C GLN A 59 -9.56 8.86 -16.60
N ASN A 60 -9.40 9.82 -15.69
CA ASN A 60 -10.36 10.16 -14.61
C ASN A 60 -10.54 9.09 -13.52
N GLY A 61 -9.64 8.11 -13.44
CA GLY A 61 -9.62 7.12 -12.39
C GLY A 61 -9.06 7.66 -11.07
N LEU A 62 -9.47 7.04 -9.97
CA LEU A 62 -9.09 7.45 -8.61
C LEU A 62 -7.86 6.68 -8.11
N LEU A 63 -6.96 7.39 -7.44
CA LEU A 63 -5.82 6.83 -6.74
C LEU A 63 -6.12 6.67 -5.24
N GLY A 64 -6.24 5.42 -4.80
CA GLY A 64 -6.33 5.04 -3.40
C GLY A 64 -4.96 4.76 -2.81
N ILE A 65 -4.74 5.25 -1.58
CA ILE A 65 -3.54 4.96 -0.80
C ILE A 65 -3.91 4.08 0.38
N ASN A 66 -3.50 2.81 0.34
CA ASN A 66 -3.67 1.87 1.43
C ASN A 66 -2.48 1.93 2.39
N LEU A 67 -2.77 2.22 3.66
CA LEU A 67 -1.80 2.44 4.73
C LEU A 67 -1.79 1.25 5.69
N GLY A 68 -0.59 0.77 6.00
CA GLY A 68 -0.35 -0.28 6.97
C GLY A 68 0.65 0.18 8.03
N LYS A 69 0.62 -0.47 9.20
CA LYS A 69 1.61 -0.25 10.25
C LYS A 69 2.91 -0.99 9.98
N ASN A 70 4.04 -0.47 10.46
CA ASN A 70 5.27 -1.25 10.51
C ASN A 70 5.11 -2.43 11.49
N LYS A 71 5.78 -3.56 11.20
CA LYS A 71 5.72 -4.75 12.08
C LYS A 71 6.22 -4.45 13.50
N SER A 72 7.24 -3.61 13.61
CA SER A 72 7.88 -3.18 14.86
C SER A 72 7.24 -1.97 15.52
N SER A 73 6.16 -1.40 14.95
CA SER A 73 5.55 -0.19 15.51
C SER A 73 4.78 -0.51 16.79
N ASN A 74 5.06 0.29 17.83
CA ASN A 74 4.33 0.30 19.10
C ASN A 74 3.20 1.34 19.10
N ASN A 75 3.07 2.15 18.04
CA ASN A 75 2.01 3.14 17.89
C ASN A 75 1.41 3.09 16.48
N PRO A 76 0.50 2.13 16.21
CA PRO A 76 -0.11 1.97 14.89
C PRO A 76 -0.92 3.18 14.42
N VAL A 77 -1.53 3.94 15.34
CA VAL A 77 -2.31 5.15 15.01
C VAL A 77 -1.40 6.18 14.35
N ASN A 78 -0.23 6.43 14.95
CA ASN A 78 0.76 7.35 14.40
C ASN A 78 1.29 6.89 13.03
N ASP A 79 1.44 5.58 12.78
CA ASP A 79 1.84 5.07 11.46
C ASP A 79 0.83 5.49 10.37
N TYR A 80 -0.47 5.43 10.67
CA TYR A 80 -1.54 5.86 9.76
C TYR A 80 -1.57 7.38 9.59
N GLU A 81 -1.43 8.15 10.66
CA GLU A 81 -1.38 9.62 10.61
C GLU A 81 -0.21 10.10 9.74
N LEU A 82 0.98 9.51 9.91
CA LEU A 82 2.14 9.80 9.07
C LEU A 82 1.89 9.49 7.59
N GLY A 83 1.14 8.42 7.31
CA GLY A 83 0.73 8.08 5.94
C GLY A 83 -0.20 9.12 5.35
N ILE A 84 -1.27 9.48 6.07
CA ILE A 84 -2.21 10.51 5.63
C ILE A 84 -1.48 11.82 5.36
N GLN A 85 -0.66 12.30 6.31
CA GLN A 85 0.13 13.52 6.17
C GLN A 85 1.07 13.47 4.94
N LYS A 86 1.72 12.33 4.70
CA LYS A 86 2.66 12.19 3.58
C LYS A 86 1.96 12.24 2.22
N PHE A 87 0.82 11.57 2.10
CA PHE A 87 0.16 11.31 0.82
C PHE A 87 -1.06 12.22 0.56
N PHE A 88 -1.39 13.12 1.49
CA PHE A 88 -2.60 13.96 1.47
C PHE A 88 -2.85 14.65 0.13
N HIS A 89 -1.80 15.23 -0.48
CA HIS A 89 -1.94 16.01 -1.71
C HIS A 89 -2.10 15.17 -2.98
N ILE A 90 -1.94 13.85 -2.90
CA ILE A 90 -1.95 12.97 -4.08
C ILE A 90 -2.98 11.85 -4.03
N ALA A 91 -3.43 11.45 -2.84
CA ALA A 91 -4.49 10.47 -2.67
C ALA A 91 -5.85 11.09 -3.00
N ASP A 92 -6.70 10.35 -3.72
CA ASP A 92 -8.12 10.69 -3.84
C ASP A 92 -8.93 10.06 -2.69
N TYR A 93 -8.45 8.95 -2.12
CA TYR A 93 -8.96 8.38 -0.87
C TYR A 93 -7.87 7.58 -0.13
N PHE A 94 -8.12 7.32 1.15
CA PHE A 94 -7.25 6.53 2.02
C PHE A 94 -7.94 5.26 2.47
N VAL A 95 -7.16 4.19 2.63
CA VAL A 95 -7.59 2.94 3.27
C VAL A 95 -6.69 2.70 4.48
N ILE A 96 -7.29 2.47 5.64
CA ILE A 96 -6.60 2.10 6.87
C ILE A 96 -6.69 0.57 7.02
N ASN A 97 -5.59 -0.14 6.79
CA ASN A 97 -5.58 -1.60 6.80
C ASN A 97 -5.39 -2.14 8.23
N VAL A 98 -6.51 -2.53 8.84
CA VAL A 98 -6.60 -3.09 10.20
C VAL A 98 -7.09 -4.56 10.22
N SER A 99 -7.16 -5.20 9.05
CA SER A 99 -7.61 -6.60 8.90
C SER A 99 -6.51 -7.62 9.15
#